data_AF-A0A084B6R2-F1
#
_entry.id   AF-A0A084B6R2-F1
#
_cell.length_a   1.000
_cell.length_b   1.000
_cell.length_c   1.000
_cell.angle_alpha   90.00
_cell.angle_beta   90.00
_cell.angle_gamma   90.00
#
_symmetry.space_group_name_H-M   'P 1'
#
loop_
_entity.id
_entity.type
_entity.pdbx_description
1 polymer ?
#
loop_
_entity_poly.entity_id
_entity_poly.type
_entity_poly.pdbx_seq_one_letter_code
_entity_poly.pdbx_strand_id
1 'polypeptide(L)'
;MPIEDTATKDTIVVGGVCEADTELFVRLDHYQQEREGDITGRPNFEPVAACGSTFEPFELEQRHPLLSTLPASPVDLFQLFLPVFLIERWVTYTNEAPEPHRGPGPGSRGNSSYKQQPSRRGKAWSPTSVPEIFLWLAIQIYIGLHRETRLEDHWKVSGPEGHLPTHPIIKYMTFDRF
;
A
#
# COMPACT_ATOMS: atom_id res chain seq x y z
N MET A 1 -19.34 18.63 37.90
CA MET A 1 -18.29 17.80 37.25
C MET A 1 -18.99 16.98 36.18
N PRO A 2 -19.01 17.42 34.92
CA PRO A 2 -19.52 16.60 33.81
C PRO A 2 -18.38 15.83 33.16
N ILE A 3 -18.68 14.59 32.81
CA ILE A 3 -17.81 13.62 32.14
C ILE A 3 -17.68 14.04 30.67
N GLU A 4 -16.44 14.24 30.21
CA GLU A 4 -16.14 14.51 28.81
C GLU A 4 -16.42 13.27 27.97
N ASP A 5 -17.32 13.44 26.99
CA ASP A 5 -17.65 12.46 25.96
C ASP A 5 -16.44 12.33 25.01
N THR A 6 -15.73 11.21 25.07
CA THR A 6 -14.54 10.96 24.28
C THR A 6 -14.89 10.65 22.82
N ALA A 7 -14.41 11.51 21.94
CA ALA A 7 -14.49 11.46 20.48
C ALA A 7 -14.09 10.09 19.90
N THR A 8 -15.09 9.23 19.70
CA THR A 8 -14.97 7.90 19.08
C THR A 8 -15.84 7.79 17.82
N LYS A 9 -16.05 8.90 17.09
CA LYS A 9 -16.97 8.93 15.93
C LYS A 9 -16.33 9.05 14.55
N ASP A 10 -15.03 9.29 14.42
CA ASP A 10 -14.47 9.78 13.15
C ASP A 10 -13.44 8.82 12.51
N THR A 11 -13.67 7.51 12.59
CA THR A 11 -12.77 6.53 11.96
C THR A 11 -13.58 5.41 11.31
N ILE A 12 -13.58 5.36 9.98
CA ILE A 12 -14.05 4.20 9.23
C ILE A 12 -12.84 3.30 9.00
N VAL A 13 -12.97 2.04 9.41
CA VAL A 13 -12.04 0.99 9.00
C VAL A 13 -12.35 0.67 7.55
N VAL A 14 -11.55 1.19 6.63
CA VAL A 14 -11.59 0.73 5.24
C VAL A 14 -11.10 -0.72 5.28
N GLY A 15 -11.97 -1.66 4.91
CA GLY A 15 -11.60 -3.06 4.77
C GLY A 15 -10.59 -3.20 3.64
N GLY A 16 -9.32 -3.03 3.97
CA GLY A 16 -8.25 -3.19 3.00
C GLY A 16 -7.97 -4.65 2.68
N VAL A 17 -7.01 -4.85 1.80
CA VAL A 17 -6.65 -6.16 1.25
C VAL A 17 -5.98 -7.04 2.30
N CYS A 18 -5.39 -6.45 3.36
CA CYS A 18 -4.82 -7.13 4.52
C CYS A 18 -4.87 -6.28 5.81
N GLU A 19 -4.55 -6.87 6.97
CA GLU A 19 -4.49 -6.17 8.28
C GLU A 19 -3.66 -4.87 8.25
N ALA A 20 -2.59 -4.79 7.44
CA ALA A 20 -1.76 -3.59 7.31
C ALA A 20 -2.52 -2.38 6.72
N ASP A 21 -3.59 -2.62 5.97
CA ASP A 21 -4.41 -1.55 5.40
C ASP A 21 -5.42 -1.00 6.42
N THR A 22 -5.63 -1.68 7.56
CA THR A 22 -6.46 -1.14 8.66
C THR A 22 -5.79 0.03 9.40
N GLU A 23 -4.50 0.27 9.13
CA GLU A 23 -3.75 1.42 9.65
C GLU A 23 -3.78 2.64 8.72
N LEU A 24 -4.48 2.58 7.58
CA LEU A 24 -4.76 3.76 6.76
C LEU A 24 -5.81 4.62 7.47
N PHE A 25 -5.36 5.44 8.41
CA PHE A 25 -6.17 6.47 9.04
C PHE A 25 -6.48 7.56 8.01
N VAL A 26 -7.54 7.36 7.24
CA VAL A 26 -8.12 8.44 6.43
C VAL A 26 -8.76 9.40 7.40
N ARG A 27 -8.22 10.63 7.42
CA ARG A 27 -8.80 11.76 8.12
C ARG A 27 -10.19 12.04 7.56
N LEU A 28 -11.23 11.76 8.36
CA LEU A 28 -12.63 12.02 8.02
C LEU A 28 -13.10 13.41 8.48
N ASP A 29 -12.20 14.22 9.03
CA ASP A 29 -12.51 15.64 9.19
C ASP A 29 -12.78 16.21 7.80
N HIS A 30 -13.98 16.75 7.65
CA HIS A 30 -14.53 17.20 6.37
C HIS A 30 -14.98 16.09 5.41
N TYR A 31 -15.46 14.94 5.89
CA TYR A 31 -16.16 13.93 5.09
C TYR A 31 -17.65 13.89 5.45
N GLN A 32 -18.53 13.81 4.45
CA GLN A 32 -19.95 13.53 4.61
C GLN A 32 -20.33 12.33 3.76
N GLN A 33 -20.74 11.24 4.40
CA GLN A 33 -21.30 10.07 3.73
C GLN A 33 -22.69 10.42 3.18
N GLU A 34 -22.92 10.16 1.90
CA GLU A 34 -24.20 10.47 1.24
C GLU A 34 -25.29 9.46 1.63
N ARG A 35 -24.93 8.20 1.88
CA ARG A 35 -25.86 7.11 2.24
C ARG A 35 -25.20 6.09 3.16
N GLU A 36 -25.98 5.49 4.05
CA GLU A 36 -25.53 4.41 4.92
C GLU A 36 -25.05 3.21 4.07
N GLY A 37 -23.77 2.86 4.19
CA GLY A 37 -23.12 1.78 3.43
C GLY A 37 -22.44 2.20 2.13
N ASP A 38 -22.48 3.48 1.73
CA ASP A 38 -21.70 3.99 0.61
C ASP A 38 -20.24 4.24 1.04
N ILE A 39 -19.28 3.75 0.27
CA ILE A 39 -17.85 4.03 0.48
C ILE A 39 -17.44 5.39 -0.11
N THR A 40 -18.31 5.98 -0.92
CA THR A 40 -18.15 7.30 -1.50
C THR A 40 -18.76 8.32 -0.55
N GLY A 41 -18.01 9.37 -0.24
CA GLY A 41 -18.57 10.53 0.45
C GLY A 41 -17.94 11.80 -0.07
N ARG A 42 -18.69 12.88 0.10
CA ARG A 42 -18.27 14.18 -0.37
C ARG A 42 -17.51 14.93 0.72
N PRO A 43 -16.74 15.95 0.36
CA PRO A 43 -16.22 16.86 1.35
C PRO A 43 -17.35 17.58 2.10
N ASN A 44 -17.22 17.67 3.43
CA ASN A 44 -18.12 18.39 4.34
C ASN A 44 -17.58 19.79 4.61
N PHE A 45 -17.40 20.56 3.55
CA PHE A 45 -17.18 22.00 3.59
C PHE A 45 -18.01 22.63 2.48
N GLU A 46 -18.37 23.89 2.69
CA GLU A 46 -19.10 24.64 1.67
C GLU A 46 -18.28 24.67 0.37
N PRO A 47 -18.90 24.43 -0.79
CA PRO A 47 -18.22 24.57 -2.07
C PRO A 47 -17.57 25.94 -2.16
N VAL A 48 -16.33 25.96 -2.67
CA VAL A 48 -15.64 27.22 -2.93
C VAL A 48 -16.48 28.02 -3.93
N ALA A 49 -16.99 29.18 -3.51
CA ALA A 49 -17.83 30.04 -4.36
C ALA A 49 -17.06 30.67 -5.54
N ALA A 50 -15.72 30.60 -5.51
CA ALA A 50 -14.89 31.03 -6.62
C ALA A 50 -15.07 30.07 -7.80
N CYS A 51 -15.80 30.51 -8.82
CA CYS A 51 -15.82 29.87 -10.12
C CYS A 51 -14.66 30.40 -10.97
N GLY A 52 -14.01 29.52 -11.73
CA GLY A 52 -13.11 29.96 -12.80
C GLY A 52 -13.89 30.80 -13.83
N SER A 53 -13.23 31.74 -14.49
CA SER A 53 -13.85 32.58 -15.53
C SER A 53 -14.18 31.79 -16.80
N THR A 54 -13.44 30.71 -17.06
CA THR A 54 -13.54 29.90 -18.28
C THR A 54 -13.28 28.43 -17.92
N PHE A 55 -14.13 27.53 -18.41
CA PHE A 55 -13.86 26.10 -18.40
C PHE A 55 -13.13 25.73 -19.69
N GLU A 56 -11.90 25.25 -19.58
CA GLU A 56 -11.15 24.67 -20.70
C GLU A 56 -11.35 23.16 -20.65
N PRO A 57 -12.16 22.56 -21.54
CA PRO A 57 -12.35 21.12 -21.59
C PRO A 57 -11.00 20.43 -21.84
N PHE A 58 -10.75 19.34 -21.14
CA PHE A 58 -9.64 18.47 -21.50
C PHE A 58 -9.99 17.75 -22.81
N GLU A 59 -9.44 18.23 -23.92
CA GLU A 59 -9.60 17.59 -25.22
C GLU A 59 -8.80 16.27 -25.22
N LEU A 60 -9.50 15.18 -24.94
CA LEU A 60 -8.97 13.84 -25.14
C LEU A 60 -8.79 13.60 -26.63
N GLU A 61 -7.56 13.47 -27.07
CA GLU A 61 -7.27 12.92 -28.40
C GLU A 61 -7.93 11.54 -28.51
N GLN A 62 -8.86 11.38 -29.46
CA GLN A 62 -9.41 10.07 -29.79
C GLN A 62 -8.31 9.21 -30.41
N ARG A 63 -7.68 8.38 -29.57
CA ARG A 63 -6.73 7.37 -30.03
C ARG A 63 -7.52 6.18 -30.56
N HIS A 64 -7.29 5.82 -31.82
CA HIS A 64 -7.82 4.57 -32.34
C HIS A 64 -7.29 3.39 -31.49
N PRO A 65 -8.14 2.40 -31.17
CA PRO A 65 -7.68 1.22 -30.45
C PRO A 65 -6.62 0.50 -31.30
N LEU A 66 -5.37 0.54 -30.83
CA LEU A 66 -4.26 -0.19 -31.43
C LEU A 66 -4.33 -1.63 -30.94
N LEU A 67 -4.81 -2.53 -31.80
CA LEU A 67 -4.76 -3.96 -31.56
C LEU A 67 -3.36 -4.48 -31.93
N SER A 68 -2.41 -4.35 -31.00
CA SER A 68 -1.12 -5.02 -31.11
C SER A 68 -1.25 -6.50 -30.72
N THR A 69 -0.41 -7.35 -31.30
CA THR A 69 -0.28 -8.73 -30.83
C THR A 69 0.28 -8.73 -29.42
N LEU A 70 -0.38 -9.46 -28.51
CA LEU A 70 0.14 -9.66 -27.16
C LEU A 70 1.52 -10.36 -27.23
N PRO A 71 2.47 -9.99 -26.36
CA PRO A 71 3.71 -10.72 -26.21
C PRO A 71 3.47 -12.20 -25.92
N ALA A 72 4.38 -13.07 -26.35
CA ALA A 72 4.24 -14.52 -26.21
C ALA A 72 4.29 -15.00 -24.75
N SER A 73 4.91 -14.21 -23.85
CA SER A 73 5.03 -14.52 -22.43
C SER A 73 4.31 -13.47 -21.57
N PRO A 74 3.61 -13.88 -20.50
CA PRO A 74 3.09 -12.96 -19.48
C PRO A 74 4.17 -12.09 -18.84
N VAL A 75 5.41 -12.59 -18.78
CA VAL A 75 6.55 -11.82 -18.25
C VAL A 75 6.93 -10.68 -19.20
N ASP A 76 6.93 -10.93 -20.51
CA ASP A 76 7.23 -9.90 -21.50
C ASP A 76 6.15 -8.80 -21.46
N LEU A 77 4.89 -9.19 -21.29
CA LEU A 77 3.79 -8.25 -21.09
C LEU A 77 3.97 -7.41 -19.82
N PHE A 78 4.35 -8.04 -18.71
CA PHE A 78 4.63 -7.34 -17.45
C PHE A 78 5.76 -6.32 -17.60
N GLN A 79 6.81 -6.68 -18.34
CA GLN A 79 7.97 -5.80 -18.58
C GLN A 79 7.65 -4.60 -19.49
N LEU A 80 6.54 -4.60 -20.23
CA LEU A 80 6.07 -3.40 -20.93
C LEU A 80 5.65 -2.29 -19.97
N PHE A 81 5.14 -2.64 -18.78
CA PHE A 81 4.71 -1.69 -17.76
C PHE A 81 5.80 -1.43 -16.72
N LEU A 82 6.62 -2.45 -16.42
CA LEU A 82 7.71 -2.38 -15.46
C LEU A 82 9.03 -2.73 -16.15
N PRO A 83 9.57 -1.82 -16.97
CA PRO A 83 10.80 -2.06 -17.70
C PRO A 83 12.00 -2.15 -16.75
N VAL A 84 13.02 -2.92 -17.12
CA VAL A 84 14.18 -3.22 -16.26
C VAL A 84 14.89 -1.95 -15.76
N PHE A 85 15.07 -0.94 -16.62
CA PHE A 85 15.71 0.32 -16.22
C PHE A 85 14.97 1.05 -15.10
N LEU A 86 13.63 0.90 -15.02
CA LEU A 86 12.84 1.50 -13.95
C LEU A 86 13.14 0.79 -12.62
N ILE A 87 13.22 -0.54 -12.66
CA ILE A 87 13.57 -1.37 -11.49
C ILE A 87 15.00 -1.08 -11.04
N GLU A 88 15.95 -0.91 -11.95
CA GLU A 88 17.32 -0.48 -11.62
C GLU A 88 17.32 0.84 -10.85
N ARG A 89 16.53 1.82 -11.31
CA ARG A 89 16.40 3.11 -10.60
C ARG A 89 15.79 2.94 -9.21
N TRP A 90 14.82 2.04 -9.04
CA TRP A 90 14.26 1.74 -7.72
C TRP A 90 15.30 1.11 -6.81
N VAL A 91 16.09 0.14 -7.32
CA VAL A 91 17.18 -0.50 -6.57
C VAL A 91 18.19 0.55 -6.11
N THR A 92 18.66 1.42 -7.01
CA THR A 92 19.58 2.51 -6.67
C THR A 92 18.98 3.41 -5.58
N TYR A 93 17.75 3.89 -5.80
CA TYR A 93 17.07 4.76 -4.85
C TYR A 93 16.92 4.10 -3.47
N THR A 94 16.46 2.84 -3.42
CA THR A 94 16.23 2.09 -2.20
C THR A 94 17.52 1.78 -1.44
N ASN A 95 18.64 1.57 -2.14
CA ASN A 95 19.93 1.30 -1.53
C ASN A 95 20.68 2.56 -1.07
N GLU A 96 20.50 3.67 -1.79
CA GLU A 96 21.13 4.96 -1.49
C GLU A 96 20.26 5.83 -0.56
N ALA A 97 19.00 5.44 -0.34
CA ALA A 97 18.09 6.16 0.54
C ALA A 97 18.73 6.29 1.94
N PRO A 98 18.88 7.52 2.47
CA PRO A 98 19.30 7.69 3.85
C PRO A 98 18.30 6.97 4.76
N GLU A 99 18.78 6.30 5.81
CA GLU A 99 17.89 5.66 6.79
C GLU A 99 16.78 6.66 7.16
N PRO A 100 15.49 6.28 7.02
CA PRO A 100 14.43 7.19 7.37
C PRO A 100 14.65 7.64 8.80
N HIS A 101 14.78 8.95 9.02
CA HIS A 101 14.66 9.52 10.35
C HIS A 101 13.25 9.19 10.81
N ARG A 102 13.09 8.08 11.55
CA ARG A 102 11.82 7.71 12.18
C ARG A 102 11.60 8.64 13.37
N GLY A 103 11.27 9.89 13.06
CA GLY A 103 10.58 10.78 13.97
C GLY A 103 9.11 10.37 14.10
N PRO A 104 8.36 10.96 15.04
CA PRO A 104 6.92 10.77 15.13
C PRO A 104 6.33 11.05 13.75
N GLY A 105 5.65 10.05 13.17
CA GLY A 105 5.05 10.16 11.84
C GLY A 105 4.13 11.39 11.73
N PRO A 106 3.84 11.85 10.50
CA PRO A 106 2.90 12.96 10.30
C PRO A 106 1.54 12.58 10.91
N GLY A 107 1.21 13.16 12.06
CA GLY A 107 -0.03 12.88 12.81
C GLY A 107 0.15 12.57 14.30
N SER A 108 1.35 12.24 14.77
CA SER A 108 1.54 11.88 16.19
C SER A 108 1.77 13.10 17.07
N ARG A 109 0.71 13.87 17.32
CA ARG A 109 0.71 14.92 18.35
C ARG A 109 0.60 14.26 19.73
N GLY A 110 1.74 13.90 20.31
CA GLY A 110 1.86 13.71 21.77
C GLY A 110 1.97 12.28 22.33
N ASN A 111 1.83 11.22 21.54
CA ASN A 111 1.88 9.84 22.05
C ASN A 111 2.98 9.00 21.37
N SER A 112 4.27 9.38 21.51
CA SER A 112 5.37 8.52 21.06
C SER A 112 5.73 7.48 22.14
N SER A 113 4.89 6.46 22.31
CA SER A 113 5.32 5.22 22.98
C SER A 113 6.28 4.40 22.10
N TYR A 114 6.44 4.79 20.83
CA TYR A 114 7.49 4.32 19.95
C TYR A 114 8.86 4.67 20.55
N LYS A 115 9.53 3.67 21.11
CA LYS A 115 10.94 3.80 21.45
C LYS A 115 11.68 4.26 20.20
N GLN A 116 12.54 5.28 20.32
CA GLN A 116 13.51 5.70 19.29
C GLN A 116 14.56 4.60 18.98
N GLN A 117 14.25 3.34 19.29
CA GLN A 117 15.09 2.22 18.93
C GLN A 117 14.86 1.95 17.44
N PRO A 118 15.94 1.82 16.65
CA PRO A 118 15.82 1.39 15.27
C PRO A 118 15.03 0.08 15.26
N SER A 119 14.03 -0.03 14.39
CA SER A 119 13.36 -1.31 14.15
C SER A 119 14.43 -2.37 13.87
N ARG A 120 14.21 -3.64 14.29
CA ARG A 120 15.14 -4.73 13.93
C ARG A 120 15.42 -4.76 12.42
N ARG A 121 14.42 -4.39 11.62
CA ARG A 121 14.48 -4.22 10.16
C ARG A 121 15.47 -3.15 9.67
N GLY A 122 15.66 -2.06 10.42
CA GLY A 122 16.67 -1.04 10.11
C GLY A 122 18.09 -1.49 10.44
N LYS A 123 18.29 -2.16 11.59
CA LYS A 123 19.62 -2.66 12.00
C LYS A 123 20.19 -3.77 11.12
N ALA A 124 19.35 -4.45 10.34
CA ALA A 124 19.71 -5.59 9.50
C ALA A 124 19.47 -5.33 8.00
N TRP A 125 19.26 -4.07 7.60
CA TRP A 125 19.01 -3.73 6.21
C TRP A 125 20.22 -4.07 5.34
N SER A 126 20.09 -5.07 4.48
CA SER A 126 21.04 -5.34 3.40
C SER A 126 20.55 -4.68 2.10
N PRO A 127 21.46 -4.23 1.22
CA PRO A 127 21.10 -3.72 -0.09
C PRO A 127 20.20 -4.70 -0.86
N THR A 128 19.25 -4.18 -1.61
CA THR A 128 18.39 -4.94 -2.53
C THR A 128 19.03 -5.03 -3.92
N SER A 129 18.55 -5.96 -4.74
CA SER A 129 18.99 -6.17 -6.12
C SER A 129 17.81 -6.18 -7.08
N VAL A 130 18.08 -6.04 -8.39
CA VAL A 130 17.03 -6.07 -9.42
C VAL A 130 16.19 -7.36 -9.37
N PRO A 131 16.79 -8.57 -9.31
CA PRO A 131 16.02 -9.81 -9.18
C PRO A 131 15.18 -9.84 -7.89
N GLU A 132 15.69 -9.27 -6.80
CA GLU A 132 14.99 -9.24 -5.53
C GLU A 132 13.75 -8.34 -5.55
N ILE A 133 13.81 -7.19 -6.21
CA ILE A 133 12.63 -6.35 -6.43
C ILE A 133 11.60 -7.06 -7.32
N PHE A 134 12.02 -7.80 -8.35
CA PHE A 134 11.11 -8.61 -9.16
C PHE A 134 10.45 -9.73 -8.35
N LEU A 135 11.19 -10.40 -7.46
CA LEU A 135 10.63 -11.39 -6.54
C LEU A 135 9.63 -10.74 -5.58
N TRP A 136 9.95 -9.58 -5.02
CA TRP A 136 9.03 -8.83 -4.16
C TRP A 136 7.73 -8.47 -4.91
N LEU A 137 7.81 -7.96 -6.15
CA LEU A 137 6.64 -7.69 -6.99
C LEU A 137 5.82 -8.94 -7.29
N ALA A 138 6.48 -10.06 -7.60
CA ALA A 138 5.79 -11.33 -7.82
C ALA A 138 5.06 -11.82 -6.57
N ILE A 139 5.64 -11.60 -5.38
CA ILE A 139 5.02 -11.92 -4.09
C ILE A 139 3.80 -11.01 -3.83
N GLN A 140 3.87 -9.70 -4.15
CA GLN A 140 2.72 -8.80 -4.04
C GLN A 140 1.54 -9.28 -4.90
N ILE A 141 1.81 -9.67 -6.14
CA ILE A 141 0.80 -10.24 -7.04
C ILE A 141 0.24 -11.55 -6.45
N TYR A 142 1.11 -12.42 -5.94
CA TYR A 142 0.71 -13.69 -5.32
C TYR A 142 -0.21 -13.48 -4.11
N ILE A 143 0.12 -12.53 -3.22
CA ILE A 143 -0.69 -12.18 -2.05
C ILE A 143 -2.07 -11.68 -2.48
N GLY A 144 -2.13 -10.83 -3.51
CA GLY A 144 -3.39 -10.36 -4.08
C GLY A 144 -4.27 -11.49 -4.64
N LEU A 145 -3.66 -12.56 -5.15
CA LEU A 145 -4.37 -13.73 -5.68
C LEU A 145 -4.78 -14.75 -4.60
N HIS A 146 -4.03 -14.86 -3.51
CA HIS A 146 -4.21 -15.89 -2.47
C HIS A 146 -4.52 -15.25 -1.13
N ARG A 147 -5.77 -14.84 -0.90
CA ARG A 147 -6.12 -14.07 0.31
C ARG A 147 -5.95 -14.89 1.58
N GLU A 148 -5.20 -14.35 2.53
CA GLU A 148 -5.07 -14.85 3.89
C GLU A 148 -5.59 -13.82 4.91
N THR A 149 -5.82 -14.25 6.16
CA THR A 149 -6.29 -13.34 7.22
C THR A 149 -5.25 -12.29 7.62
N ARG A 150 -3.99 -12.71 7.71
CA ARG A 150 -2.87 -11.87 8.12
C ARG A 150 -1.74 -12.02 7.13
N LEU A 151 -0.97 -10.96 6.93
CA LEU A 151 0.16 -10.99 5.98
C LEU A 151 1.19 -12.07 6.35
N GLU A 152 1.40 -12.32 7.65
CA GLU A 152 2.33 -13.35 8.12
C GLU A 152 1.86 -14.77 7.78
N ASP A 153 0.56 -14.98 7.56
CA ASP A 153 0.01 -16.31 7.31
C ASP A 153 0.53 -16.91 6.01
N HIS A 154 0.85 -16.06 5.01
CA HIS A 154 1.48 -16.51 3.77
C HIS A 154 2.89 -17.11 3.96
N TRP A 155 3.52 -16.86 5.11
CA TRP A 155 4.83 -17.40 5.46
C TRP A 155 4.78 -18.52 6.51
N LYS A 156 3.59 -18.95 6.93
CA LYS A 156 3.43 -20.08 7.84
C LYS A 156 3.57 -21.40 7.07
N VAL A 157 4.22 -22.37 7.71
CA VAL A 157 4.29 -23.75 7.23
C VAL A 157 3.30 -24.58 8.03
N SER A 158 2.56 -25.46 7.35
CA SER A 158 1.65 -26.40 7.99
C SER A 158 2.43 -27.27 8.97
N GLY A 159 2.11 -27.15 10.26
CA GLY A 159 2.62 -28.07 11.28
C GLY A 159 1.97 -29.46 11.14
N PRO A 160 2.48 -30.50 11.83
CA PRO A 160 1.94 -31.85 11.77
C PRO A 160 0.45 -31.98 12.16
N GLU A 161 -0.12 -30.99 12.85
CA GLU A 161 -1.52 -30.95 13.28
C GLU A 161 -2.38 -29.88 12.58
N GLY A 162 -1.82 -29.11 11.64
CA GLY A 162 -2.50 -27.93 11.07
C GLY A 162 -2.76 -28.05 9.56
N HIS A 163 -4.02 -27.90 9.15
CA HIS A 163 -4.43 -27.80 7.73
C HIS A 163 -4.20 -26.41 7.11
N LEU A 164 -3.16 -25.68 7.53
CA LEU A 164 -2.86 -24.38 6.90
C LEU A 164 -2.34 -24.61 5.47
N PRO A 165 -2.70 -23.78 4.49
CA PRO A 165 -2.08 -23.83 3.18
C PRO A 165 -0.60 -23.45 3.28
N THR A 166 0.29 -24.27 2.70
CA THR A 166 1.70 -23.90 2.57
C THR A 166 1.88 -23.13 1.26
N HIS A 167 2.30 -21.86 1.35
CA HIS A 167 2.55 -21.03 0.16
C HIS A 167 3.99 -21.22 -0.35
N PRO A 168 4.21 -21.28 -1.68
CA PRO A 168 5.53 -21.46 -2.26
C PRO A 168 6.44 -20.24 -2.10
N ILE A 169 5.88 -19.06 -1.78
CA ILE A 169 6.63 -17.80 -1.66
C ILE A 169 7.73 -17.85 -0.60
N ILE A 170 7.56 -18.69 0.42
CA ILE A 170 8.52 -18.90 1.52
C ILE A 170 9.91 -19.30 0.99
N LYS A 171 9.97 -19.96 -0.18
CA LYS A 171 11.22 -20.41 -0.79
C LYS A 171 12.01 -19.27 -1.45
N TYR A 172 11.35 -18.15 -1.77
CA TYR A 172 11.93 -17.06 -2.55
C TYR A 172 12.34 -15.86 -1.68
N MET A 173 11.61 -15.58 -0.61
CA MET A 173 11.90 -14.47 0.30
C MET A 173 11.36 -14.79 1.70
N THR A 174 12.09 -14.44 2.75
CA THR A 174 11.61 -14.58 4.14
C THR A 174 10.69 -13.42 4.51
N PHE A 175 9.80 -13.62 5.49
CA PHE A 175 8.91 -12.55 5.97
C PHE A 175 9.67 -11.34 6.53
N ASP A 176 10.82 -11.55 7.18
CA ASP A 176 11.65 -10.45 7.70
C ASP A 176 12.30 -9.63 6.58
N ARG A 177 12.52 -10.24 5.40
CA ARG A 177 13.11 -9.58 4.24
C ARG A 177 12.07 -8.86 3.39
N PHE A 178 10.85 -9.41 3.31
CA PHE A 178 9.68 -8.80 2.67
C PHE A 178 9.23 -7.54 3.42
#